data_AF-A0A1J0LLH1-F1
#
_entry.id   AF-A0A1J0LLH1-F1
#
_cell.length_a   1.000
_cell.length_b   1.000
_cell.length_c   1.000
_cell.angle_alpha   90.00
_cell.angle_beta   90.00
_cell.angle_gamma   90.00
#
_symmetry.space_group_name_H-M   'P 1'
#
loop_
_entity.id
_entity.type
_entity.pdbx_description
1 polymer ?
#
loop_
_entity_poly.entity_id
_entity_poly.type
_entity_poly.pdbx_seq_one_letter_code
_entity_poly.pdbx_strand_id
1 'polypeptide(L)'
;MFKKIVSCIILIQFIVSCNNDDNSGGVTYLSPEEQKVVDTSGIELLLQDYYLNSTGDITAFTSCDTDGDGDCDSDDDCDTDNDGDCDVDDNCDINGDGVCDSNDIVETTETPLKDLVQPLSNGAYYYIIEGKQGSGTNPDTNDSILLNYGVTYFQAYNSDNEVKLNQIGRLGTIYSGIEAVERPSFYYYDFDTYTEATYGDQWDFFNADERQNILNFYNDNDIYERNVVTEFVEGIQKFKDRQETINSSLDVQGVIIAPSPNSKGLESYLSLGGISKDYILVFNVDLLSITKVENP
;
A
#
# COMPACT_ATOMS: atom_id res chain seq x y z
N MET A 1 -30.34 29.02 -12.63
CA MET A 1 -29.65 29.81 -11.58
C MET A 1 -28.61 28.89 -10.94
N PHE A 2 -27.37 29.02 -11.38
CA PHE A 2 -26.23 28.20 -10.94
C PHE A 2 -25.90 28.48 -9.46
N LYS A 3 -25.82 27.41 -8.66
CA LYS A 3 -25.29 27.44 -7.30
C LYS A 3 -23.77 27.42 -7.37
N LYS A 4 -23.14 28.43 -6.79
CA LYS A 4 -21.68 28.53 -6.62
C LYS A 4 -21.21 27.48 -5.63
N ILE A 5 -20.38 26.55 -6.07
CA ILE A 5 -19.54 25.72 -5.19
C ILE A 5 -18.31 26.56 -4.86
N VAL A 6 -18.07 26.77 -3.57
CA VAL A 6 -16.89 27.43 -3.04
C VAL A 6 -15.75 26.42 -3.10
N SER A 7 -14.88 26.59 -4.11
CA SER A 7 -13.61 25.89 -4.20
C SER A 7 -12.62 26.55 -3.22
N CYS A 8 -12.30 25.85 -2.14
CA CYS A 8 -11.21 26.24 -1.24
C CYS A 8 -9.90 25.76 -1.85
N ILE A 9 -9.34 26.56 -2.76
CA ILE A 9 -7.96 26.42 -3.21
C ILE A 9 -7.06 26.88 -2.06
N ILE A 10 -6.49 25.92 -1.32
CA ILE A 10 -5.39 26.20 -0.39
C ILE A 10 -4.13 26.33 -1.25
N LEU A 11 -3.78 27.58 -1.54
CA LEU A 11 -2.60 27.96 -2.31
C LEU A 11 -1.37 27.85 -1.40
N ILE A 12 -0.75 26.67 -1.34
CA ILE A 12 0.58 26.51 -0.77
C ILE A 12 1.59 26.92 -1.84
N GLN A 13 2.25 28.04 -1.61
CA GLN A 13 3.35 28.50 -2.45
C GLN A 13 4.55 27.58 -2.21
N PHE A 14 4.82 26.66 -3.13
CA PHE A 14 6.08 25.91 -3.15
C PHE A 14 7.21 26.82 -3.63
N ILE A 15 8.32 26.79 -2.91
CA ILE A 15 9.54 27.51 -3.25
C ILE A 15 10.12 26.86 -4.50
N VAL A 16 10.19 27.62 -5.59
CA VAL A 16 10.99 27.28 -6.76
C VAL A 16 12.46 27.26 -6.34
N SER A 17 13.04 26.08 -6.18
CA SER A 17 14.49 25.92 -6.12
C SER A 17 15.00 25.89 -7.56
N CYS A 18 15.49 27.03 -8.04
CA CYS A 18 16.19 27.13 -9.31
C CYS A 18 17.48 26.30 -9.25
N ASN A 19 17.72 25.52 -10.30
CA ASN A 19 18.95 24.81 -10.64
C ASN A 19 20.21 25.63 -10.32
N ASN A 20 21.13 25.02 -9.58
CA ASN A 20 22.55 25.24 -9.79
C ASN A 20 23.16 23.90 -10.19
N ASP A 21 23.73 23.90 -11.39
CA ASP A 21 24.63 22.89 -11.93
C ASP A 21 25.75 22.61 -10.92
N ASP A 22 25.68 21.48 -10.22
CA ASP A 22 26.83 20.73 -9.75
C ASP A 22 26.41 19.26 -9.55
N ASN A 23 27.01 18.40 -10.35
CA ASN A 23 26.79 16.96 -10.41
C ASN A 23 27.06 16.26 -9.07
N SER A 24 25.97 16.02 -8.32
CA SER A 24 25.68 14.74 -7.70
C SER A 24 24.17 14.67 -7.54
N GLY A 25 23.49 13.84 -8.33
CA GLY A 25 22.04 13.63 -8.24
C GLY A 25 21.65 13.10 -6.87
N GLY A 26 21.49 14.01 -5.92
CA GLY A 26 20.97 13.71 -4.59
C GLY A 26 19.48 13.48 -4.73
N VAL A 27 19.03 12.27 -4.36
CA VAL A 27 17.61 12.01 -4.13
C VAL A 27 17.15 13.05 -3.11
N THR A 28 16.26 13.96 -3.53
CA THR A 28 15.73 14.99 -2.63
C THR A 28 14.62 14.33 -1.83
N TYR A 29 14.89 14.01 -0.57
CA TYR A 29 13.90 13.45 0.33
C TYR A 29 12.90 14.53 0.76
N LEU A 30 11.60 14.22 0.65
CA LEU A 30 10.54 15.09 1.15
C LEU A 30 10.53 15.08 2.69
N SER A 31 10.22 16.22 3.30
CA SER A 31 9.87 16.26 4.72
C SER A 31 8.60 15.45 4.98
N PRO A 32 8.35 15.00 6.23
CA PRO A 32 7.13 14.27 6.57
C PRO A 32 5.84 14.99 6.17
N GLU A 33 5.79 16.31 6.36
CA GLU A 33 4.64 17.13 5.99
C GLU A 33 4.44 17.22 4.47
N GLU A 34 5.52 17.32 3.70
CA GLU A 34 5.46 17.31 2.23
C GLU A 34 5.07 15.93 1.70
N GLN A 35 5.66 14.86 2.24
CA GLN A 35 5.32 13.48 1.88
C GLN A 35 3.84 13.20 2.16
N LYS A 36 3.30 13.71 3.26
CA LYS A 36 1.87 13.57 3.57
C LYS A 36 0.96 14.17 2.50
N VAL A 37 1.32 15.33 1.94
CA VAL A 37 0.56 15.97 0.85
C VAL A 37 0.63 15.13 -0.42
N VAL A 38 1.82 14.65 -0.76
CA VAL A 38 2.07 13.80 -1.94
C VAL A 38 1.35 12.46 -1.81
N ASP A 39 1.43 11.80 -0.66
CA ASP A 39 0.73 10.54 -0.40
C ASP A 39 -0.78 10.68 -0.43
N THR A 40 -1.31 11.78 0.11
CA THR A 40 -2.76 12.02 0.09
C THR A 40 -3.26 12.07 -1.35
N SER A 41 -2.56 12.83 -2.20
CA SER A 41 -2.88 12.94 -3.63
C SER A 41 -2.64 11.61 -4.36
N GLY A 42 -1.57 10.89 -4.03
CA GLY A 42 -1.27 9.57 -4.58
C GLY A 42 -2.32 8.52 -4.21
N ILE A 43 -2.88 8.57 -3.00
CA ILE A 43 -4.00 7.71 -2.62
C ILE A 43 -5.26 8.11 -3.40
N GLU A 44 -5.53 9.39 -3.63
CA GLU A 44 -6.67 9.81 -4.46
C GLU A 44 -6.56 9.23 -5.88
N LEU A 45 -5.38 9.29 -6.51
CA LEU A 45 -5.10 8.62 -7.79
C LEU A 45 -5.30 7.11 -7.70
N LEU A 46 -4.72 6.46 -6.68
CA LEU A 46 -4.90 5.02 -6.44
C LEU A 46 -6.38 4.64 -6.35
N LEU A 47 -7.19 5.42 -5.64
CA LEU A 47 -8.61 5.13 -5.45
C LEU A 47 -9.42 5.36 -6.74
N GLN A 48 -8.98 6.30 -7.57
CA GLN A 48 -9.65 6.64 -8.82
C GLN A 48 -9.31 5.66 -9.94
N ASP A 49 -8.03 5.30 -10.06
CA ASP A 49 -7.47 4.66 -11.25
C ASP A 49 -7.27 3.14 -11.07
N TYR A 50 -7.63 2.60 -9.90
CA TYR A 50 -7.56 1.17 -9.61
C TYR A 50 -8.90 0.62 -9.13
N TYR A 51 -9.08 -0.68 -9.37
CA TYR A 51 -10.21 -1.49 -8.93
C TYR A 51 -9.72 -2.81 -8.33
N LEU A 52 -10.64 -3.59 -7.75
CA LEU A 52 -10.38 -4.97 -7.37
C LEU A 52 -10.95 -5.89 -8.43
N ASN A 53 -10.09 -6.72 -9.03
CA ASN A 53 -10.55 -7.72 -10.00
C ASN A 53 -11.31 -8.87 -9.30
N SER A 54 -11.78 -9.84 -10.08
CA SER A 54 -12.51 -11.00 -9.57
C SER A 54 -11.77 -11.88 -8.53
N THR A 55 -10.44 -11.82 -8.48
CA THR A 55 -9.62 -12.51 -7.47
C THR A 55 -9.37 -11.66 -6.23
N GLY A 56 -9.82 -10.40 -6.24
CA GLY A 56 -9.62 -9.43 -5.18
C GLY A 56 -8.27 -8.72 -5.25
N ASP A 57 -7.54 -8.85 -6.36
CA ASP A 57 -6.25 -8.18 -6.57
C ASP A 57 -6.46 -6.75 -7.05
N ILE A 58 -5.60 -5.86 -6.56
CA ILE A 58 -5.59 -4.48 -7.03
C ILE A 58 -5.08 -4.43 -8.47
N THR A 59 -5.87 -3.83 -9.35
CA THR A 59 -5.63 -3.78 -10.80
C THR A 59 -5.87 -2.36 -11.27
N ALA A 60 -4.95 -1.81 -12.06
CA ALA A 60 -5.16 -0.51 -12.69
C ALA A 60 -6.26 -0.65 -13.75
N PHE A 61 -7.09 0.35 -13.91
CA PHE A 61 -7.82 0.47 -15.17
C PHE A 61 -6.81 0.59 -16.31
N THR A 62 -7.11 -0.03 -17.44
CA THR A 62 -6.33 0.17 -18.66
C THR A 62 -6.51 1.63 -19.08
N SER A 63 -5.43 2.39 -19.09
CA SER A 63 -5.37 3.71 -19.71
C SER A 63 -4.64 3.56 -21.03
N CYS A 64 -5.26 4.04 -22.10
CA CYS A 64 -4.67 4.13 -23.41
C CYS A 64 -3.43 5.06 -23.44
N ASP A 65 -3.42 6.11 -22.62
CA ASP A 65 -2.37 7.14 -22.54
C ASP A 65 -1.82 7.20 -21.11
N THR A 66 -0.79 6.38 -20.79
CA THR A 66 -0.15 6.33 -19.46
C THR A 66 0.84 7.47 -19.21
N ASP A 67 1.35 8.14 -20.24
CA ASP A 67 2.36 9.19 -20.14
C ASP A 67 1.78 10.61 -20.26
N GLY A 68 0.52 10.72 -20.69
CA GLY A 68 -0.30 11.92 -20.74
C GLY A 68 0.02 12.83 -21.92
N ASP A 69 0.66 12.29 -22.96
CA ASP A 69 1.04 13.06 -24.16
C ASP A 69 -0.09 13.18 -25.20
N GLY A 70 -1.18 12.43 -25.01
CA GLY A 70 -2.34 12.37 -25.89
C GLY A 70 -2.30 11.24 -26.92
N ASP A 71 -1.23 10.45 -26.97
CA ASP A 71 -1.07 9.28 -27.84
C ASP A 71 -1.25 7.97 -27.03
N CYS A 72 -1.52 6.85 -27.72
CA CYS A 72 -1.63 5.55 -27.06
C CYS A 72 -0.24 5.00 -26.72
N ASP A 73 0.02 4.63 -25.46
CA ASP A 73 1.34 4.15 -25.00
C ASP A 73 1.65 2.70 -25.35
N SER A 74 0.63 1.89 -25.68
CA SER A 74 0.82 0.47 -26.01
C SER A 74 -0.10 -0.02 -27.13
N ASP A 75 0.55 -0.48 -28.20
CA ASP A 75 -0.01 -1.05 -29.46
C ASP A 75 -1.01 -2.23 -29.30
N ASP A 76 -1.24 -2.82 -28.12
CA ASP A 76 -2.02 -4.08 -28.00
C ASP A 76 -3.45 -3.90 -27.43
N ASP A 77 -3.78 -2.75 -26.83
CA ASP A 77 -4.99 -2.58 -26.02
C ASP A 77 -6.01 -1.62 -26.66
N CYS A 78 -5.55 -0.77 -27.59
CA CYS A 78 -6.32 0.27 -28.27
C CYS A 78 -6.03 0.35 -29.78
N ASP A 79 -4.98 -0.28 -30.30
CA ASP A 79 -4.55 -0.25 -31.72
C ASP A 79 -4.49 -1.69 -32.28
N THR A 80 -5.65 -2.31 -32.44
CA THR A 80 -5.78 -3.73 -32.86
C THR A 80 -5.27 -3.97 -34.28
N ASP A 81 -5.25 -2.94 -35.13
CA ASP A 81 -4.73 -3.03 -36.49
C ASP A 81 -3.27 -2.57 -36.65
N ASN A 82 -2.68 -2.09 -35.55
CA ASN A 82 -1.27 -1.78 -35.34
C ASN A 82 -0.77 -0.66 -36.28
N ASP A 83 -1.63 0.31 -36.59
CA ASP A 83 -1.36 1.40 -37.52
C ASP A 83 -0.83 2.69 -36.87
N GLY A 84 -0.82 2.74 -35.54
CA GLY A 84 -0.33 3.84 -34.72
C GLY A 84 -1.40 4.85 -34.30
N ASP A 85 -2.67 4.66 -34.69
CA ASP A 85 -3.83 5.41 -34.20
C ASP A 85 -4.69 4.50 -33.29
N CYS A 86 -5.49 5.07 -32.38
CA CYS A 86 -6.43 4.28 -31.58
C CYS A 86 -7.61 3.80 -32.44
N ASP A 87 -7.91 2.50 -32.44
CA ASP A 87 -9.08 1.92 -33.07
C ASP A 87 -10.37 2.47 -32.42
N VAL A 88 -11.09 3.26 -33.21
CA VAL A 88 -12.31 4.03 -32.84
C VAL A 88 -13.44 3.16 -32.27
N ASP A 89 -13.38 1.84 -32.45
CA ASP A 89 -14.43 0.90 -32.03
C ASP A 89 -14.20 0.30 -30.62
N ASP A 90 -13.02 0.49 -30.00
CA ASP A 90 -12.68 -0.06 -28.67
C ASP A 90 -12.48 1.05 -27.62
N ASN A 91 -13.58 1.72 -27.24
CA ASN A 91 -13.79 2.50 -26.00
C ASN A 91 -12.76 3.57 -25.57
N CYS A 92 -11.72 3.88 -26.35
CA CYS A 92 -10.65 4.83 -25.99
C CYS A 92 -10.69 6.15 -26.79
N ASP A 93 -11.48 6.22 -27.86
CA ASP A 93 -11.76 7.43 -28.67
C ASP A 93 -13.28 7.65 -28.72
N ILE A 94 -13.84 8.17 -27.63
CA ILE A 94 -15.30 8.36 -27.46
C ILE A 94 -15.79 9.47 -28.38
N ASN A 95 -14.93 10.45 -28.65
CA ASN A 95 -15.27 11.61 -29.45
C ASN A 95 -15.15 11.35 -30.97
N GLY A 96 -14.43 10.28 -31.36
CA GLY A 96 -14.29 9.79 -32.73
C GLY A 96 -13.35 10.64 -33.58
N ASP A 97 -12.34 11.27 -32.97
CA ASP A 97 -11.38 12.14 -33.67
C ASP A 97 -10.06 11.45 -34.05
N GLY A 98 -9.90 10.17 -33.71
CA GLY A 98 -8.70 9.38 -33.97
C GLY A 98 -7.56 9.65 -33.01
N VAL A 99 -7.82 10.34 -31.89
CA VAL A 99 -6.88 10.55 -30.78
C VAL A 99 -7.49 9.92 -29.54
N CYS A 100 -6.66 9.26 -28.73
CA CYS A 100 -7.15 8.71 -27.47
C CYS A 100 -7.56 9.85 -26.51
N ASP A 101 -8.78 9.77 -25.98
CA ASP A 101 -9.30 10.77 -25.05
C ASP A 101 -8.50 10.66 -23.74
N SER A 102 -7.53 11.56 -23.53
CA SER A 102 -6.67 11.57 -22.34
C SER A 102 -7.54 11.50 -21.08
N ASN A 103 -7.42 10.43 -20.29
CA ASN A 103 -8.19 10.06 -19.09
C ASN A 103 -9.42 9.14 -19.23
N ASP A 104 -9.76 8.65 -20.43
CA ASP A 104 -10.88 7.71 -20.54
C ASP A 104 -10.45 6.26 -20.25
N ILE A 105 -10.86 5.82 -19.06
CA ILE A 105 -10.89 4.42 -18.63
C ILE A 105 -11.74 3.67 -19.67
N VAL A 106 -11.16 2.66 -20.34
CA VAL A 106 -11.91 1.67 -21.14
C VAL A 106 -13.21 1.34 -20.40
N GLU A 107 -14.40 1.41 -21.03
CA GLU A 107 -15.67 1.10 -20.32
C GLU A 107 -15.61 -0.31 -19.73
N THR A 108 -15.12 -0.42 -18.50
CA THR A 108 -15.14 -1.63 -17.71
C THR A 108 -16.39 -1.57 -16.85
N THR A 109 -17.02 -2.72 -16.59
CA THR A 109 -18.07 -2.80 -15.57
C THR A 109 -17.51 -2.77 -14.15
N GLU A 110 -16.20 -2.56 -14.02
CA GLU A 110 -15.49 -2.65 -12.75
C GLU A 110 -15.68 -1.36 -11.96
N THR A 111 -15.86 -1.51 -10.65
CA THR A 111 -16.12 -0.37 -9.76
C THR A 111 -14.80 0.16 -9.23
N PRO A 112 -14.49 1.46 -9.40
CA PRO A 112 -13.26 2.05 -8.89
C PRO A 112 -13.22 1.97 -7.35
N LEU A 113 -12.02 1.86 -6.79
CA LEU A 113 -11.82 1.74 -5.35
C LEU A 113 -12.46 2.90 -4.57
N LYS A 114 -12.48 4.13 -5.12
CA LYS A 114 -13.09 5.32 -4.50
C LYS A 114 -14.55 5.13 -4.12
N ASP A 115 -15.28 4.28 -4.85
CA ASP A 115 -16.70 4.02 -4.63
C ASP A 115 -16.93 2.84 -3.68
N LEU A 116 -15.88 2.09 -3.35
CA LEU A 116 -15.92 0.89 -2.52
C LEU A 116 -15.37 1.12 -1.11
N VAL A 117 -14.23 1.81 -1.02
CA VAL A 117 -13.47 1.89 0.23
C VAL A 117 -14.14 2.80 1.27
N GLN A 118 -13.86 2.52 2.52
CA GLN A 118 -14.30 3.30 3.67
C GLN A 118 -13.10 3.87 4.41
N PRO A 119 -13.11 5.16 4.79
CA PRO A 119 -12.02 5.78 5.52
C PRO A 119 -11.94 5.29 6.98
N LEU A 120 -10.73 5.26 7.52
CA LEU A 120 -10.40 4.95 8.91
C LEU A 120 -9.89 6.21 9.64
N SER A 121 -9.84 6.16 10.98
CA SER A 121 -9.51 7.33 11.79
C SER A 121 -8.04 7.77 11.68
N ASN A 122 -7.15 6.85 11.37
CA ASN A 122 -5.73 7.11 11.13
C ASN A 122 -5.37 7.53 9.68
N GLY A 123 -6.37 7.68 8.80
CA GLY A 123 -6.18 8.08 7.41
C GLY A 123 -5.94 6.92 6.44
N ALA A 124 -6.03 5.69 6.91
CA ALA A 124 -6.12 4.52 6.06
C ALA A 124 -7.53 4.34 5.48
N TYR A 125 -7.65 3.39 4.55
CA TYR A 125 -8.92 2.97 3.98
C TYR A 125 -9.04 1.46 4.05
N TYR A 126 -10.27 0.94 4.07
CA TYR A 126 -10.51 -0.49 3.95
C TYR A 126 -11.74 -0.76 3.08
N TYR A 127 -11.77 -1.94 2.47
CA TYR A 127 -12.96 -2.48 1.83
C TYR A 127 -13.02 -3.98 2.04
N ILE A 128 -14.23 -4.50 2.26
CA ILE A 128 -14.48 -5.94 2.40
C ILE A 128 -15.34 -6.34 1.21
N ILE A 129 -14.83 -7.27 0.42
CA ILE A 129 -15.49 -7.73 -0.80
C ILE A 129 -16.83 -8.34 -0.41
N GLU A 130 -17.87 -8.02 -1.18
CA GLU A 130 -19.22 -8.49 -0.89
C GLU A 130 -19.27 -10.01 -0.79
N GLY A 131 -19.85 -10.52 0.31
CA GLY A 131 -19.95 -11.95 0.57
C GLY A 131 -18.66 -12.65 1.01
N LYS A 132 -17.52 -11.94 1.11
CA LYS A 132 -16.23 -12.51 1.51
C LYS A 132 -15.87 -12.29 2.98
N GLN A 133 -16.68 -11.55 3.73
CA GLN A 133 -16.49 -11.37 5.17
C GLN A 133 -16.58 -12.71 5.92
N GLY A 134 -15.63 -12.98 6.81
CA GLY A 134 -15.67 -14.15 7.68
C GLY A 134 -16.86 -14.16 8.65
N SER A 135 -17.21 -15.33 9.17
CA SER A 135 -18.30 -15.48 10.14
C SER A 135 -17.85 -15.40 11.60
N GLY A 136 -16.55 -15.42 11.86
CA GLY A 136 -15.99 -15.45 13.20
C GLY A 136 -15.97 -14.09 13.89
N THR A 137 -14.88 -13.82 14.60
CA THR A 137 -14.69 -12.62 15.41
C THR A 137 -13.75 -11.63 14.76
N ASN A 138 -13.81 -10.38 15.19
CA ASN A 138 -12.82 -9.38 14.84
C ASN A 138 -11.58 -9.56 15.74
N PRO A 139 -10.37 -9.34 15.20
CA PRO A 139 -9.15 -9.39 16.00
C PRO A 139 -9.07 -8.16 16.90
N ASP A 140 -8.55 -8.33 18.11
CA ASP A 140 -8.14 -7.27 19.02
C ASP A 140 -6.62 -7.08 18.94
N THR A 141 -6.10 -5.96 19.44
CA THR A 141 -4.66 -5.60 19.34
C THR A 141 -3.70 -6.61 19.97
N ASN A 142 -4.20 -7.48 20.86
CA ASN A 142 -3.39 -8.46 21.59
C ASN A 142 -3.57 -9.88 21.06
N ASP A 143 -4.54 -10.13 20.19
CA ASP A 143 -4.83 -11.47 19.71
C ASP A 143 -3.79 -11.94 18.73
N SER A 144 -3.47 -13.24 18.71
CA SER A 144 -2.68 -13.85 17.65
C SER A 144 -3.54 -14.10 16.41
N ILE A 145 -3.03 -13.79 15.22
CA ILE A 145 -3.73 -13.93 13.94
C ILE A 145 -2.95 -14.85 13.02
N LEU A 146 -3.68 -15.67 12.28
CA LEU A 146 -3.19 -16.38 11.11
C LEU A 146 -3.72 -15.64 9.87
N LEU A 147 -2.78 -15.10 9.09
CA LEU A 147 -3.10 -14.19 8.00
C LEU A 147 -2.49 -14.69 6.70
N ASN A 148 -3.32 -14.75 5.66
CA ASN A 148 -2.84 -14.71 4.29
C ASN A 148 -2.90 -13.28 3.79
N TYR A 149 -1.82 -12.81 3.16
CA TYR A 149 -1.80 -11.45 2.66
C TYR A 149 -0.96 -11.29 1.40
N GLY A 150 -1.34 -10.32 0.59
CA GLY A 150 -0.51 -9.71 -0.44
C GLY A 150 -0.29 -8.25 -0.09
N VAL A 151 0.89 -7.71 -0.36
CA VAL A 151 1.21 -6.28 -0.24
C VAL A 151 1.64 -5.78 -1.60
N THR A 152 0.86 -4.89 -2.18
CA THR A 152 1.26 -4.07 -3.32
C THR A 152 1.68 -2.72 -2.78
N TYR A 153 2.83 -2.20 -3.21
CA TYR A 153 3.33 -0.93 -2.70
C TYR A 153 3.59 0.05 -3.83
N PHE A 154 3.12 1.27 -3.61
CA PHE A 154 3.13 2.36 -4.57
C PHE A 154 3.98 3.51 -4.04
N GLN A 155 4.64 4.21 -4.94
CA GLN A 155 5.32 5.46 -4.62
C GLN A 155 4.56 6.61 -5.27
N ALA A 156 4.12 7.55 -4.45
CA ALA A 156 3.64 8.84 -4.91
C ALA A 156 4.83 9.80 -4.96
N TYR A 157 4.95 10.56 -6.04
CA TYR A 157 6.03 11.53 -6.24
C TYR A 157 5.55 12.71 -7.08
N ASN A 158 6.20 13.87 -6.92
CA ASN A 158 5.93 15.02 -7.77
C ASN A 158 6.83 14.99 -9.00
N SER A 159 6.23 15.13 -10.18
CA SER A 159 6.92 15.44 -11.44
C SER A 159 6.20 16.63 -12.08
N ASP A 160 6.93 17.67 -12.48
CA ASP A 160 6.38 18.81 -13.24
C ASP A 160 5.21 19.57 -12.56
N ASN A 161 5.18 19.55 -11.22
CA ASN A 161 4.12 20.08 -10.35
C ASN A 161 2.82 19.27 -10.33
N GLU A 162 2.86 18.03 -10.81
CA GLU A 162 1.77 17.08 -10.73
C GLU A 162 2.21 15.87 -9.90
N VAL A 163 1.29 15.32 -9.10
CA VAL A 163 1.54 14.09 -8.36
C VAL A 163 1.34 12.94 -9.33
N LYS A 164 2.35 12.06 -9.44
CA LYS A 164 2.28 10.80 -10.16
C LYS A 164 2.35 9.64 -9.16
N LEU A 165 1.77 8.50 -9.56
CA LEU A 165 1.75 7.28 -8.76
C LEU A 165 2.39 6.15 -9.55
N ASN A 166 3.34 5.44 -8.95
CA ASN A 166 3.98 4.29 -9.58
C ASN A 166 3.85 3.04 -8.70
N GLN A 167 3.46 1.90 -9.28
CA GLN A 167 3.49 0.61 -8.60
C GLN A 167 4.93 0.08 -8.59
N ILE A 168 5.53 0.00 -7.41
CA ILE A 168 6.94 -0.40 -7.28
C ILE A 168 7.10 -1.92 -7.21
N GLY A 169 6.11 -2.64 -6.66
CA GLY A 169 6.15 -4.10 -6.65
C GLY A 169 5.06 -4.74 -5.79
N ARG A 170 5.19 -6.06 -5.65
CA ARG A 170 4.27 -6.94 -4.90
C ARG A 170 5.04 -7.96 -4.07
N LEU A 171 4.57 -8.22 -2.85
CA LEU A 171 5.16 -9.14 -1.88
C LEU A 171 4.05 -9.86 -1.09
N GLY A 172 4.38 -10.93 -0.39
CA GLY A 172 3.45 -11.59 0.54
C GLY A 172 3.04 -13.00 0.11
N THR A 173 2.28 -13.66 0.99
CA THR A 173 1.96 -15.08 0.90
C THR A 173 0.98 -15.39 -0.24
N ILE A 174 -0.04 -14.53 -0.45
CA ILE A 174 -1.05 -14.71 -1.50
C ILE A 174 -0.39 -14.69 -2.89
N TYR A 175 0.63 -13.86 -3.10
CA TYR A 175 1.31 -13.74 -4.39
C TYR A 175 2.45 -14.75 -4.59
N SER A 176 3.03 -15.28 -3.51
CA SER A 176 4.10 -16.27 -3.59
C SER A 176 3.60 -17.71 -3.51
N GLY A 177 2.31 -17.92 -3.24
CA GLY A 177 1.70 -19.24 -3.11
C GLY A 177 2.25 -20.04 -1.91
N ILE A 178 2.88 -19.35 -0.95
CA ILE A 178 3.35 -19.94 0.30
C ILE A 178 2.23 -19.94 1.33
N GLU A 179 2.45 -20.67 2.42
CA GLU A 179 1.51 -20.81 3.52
C GLU A 179 1.23 -19.49 4.25
N ALA A 180 0.04 -19.39 4.85
CA ALA A 180 -0.34 -18.23 5.66
C ALA A 180 0.63 -18.03 6.84
N VAL A 181 0.82 -16.77 7.23
CA VAL A 181 1.77 -16.39 8.28
C VAL A 181 1.03 -16.25 9.60
N GLU A 182 1.48 -17.01 10.59
CA GLU A 182 1.12 -16.78 11.99
C GLU A 182 1.92 -15.58 12.50
N ARG A 183 1.22 -14.65 13.16
CA ARG A 183 1.80 -13.44 13.78
C ARG A 183 2.67 -12.60 12.83
N PRO A 184 2.11 -12.07 11.72
CA PRO A 184 2.87 -11.22 10.81
C PRO A 184 3.49 -10.04 11.56
N SER A 185 4.78 -9.80 11.34
CA SER A 185 5.55 -8.78 12.07
C SER A 185 4.93 -7.39 11.98
N PHE A 186 4.25 -7.07 10.88
CA PHE A 186 3.60 -5.78 10.69
C PHE A 186 2.30 -5.55 11.48
N TYR A 187 1.77 -6.59 12.13
CA TYR A 187 0.58 -6.49 12.97
C TYR A 187 0.92 -6.39 14.46
N TYR A 188 2.04 -6.98 14.91
CA TYR A 188 2.39 -7.05 16.34
C TYR A 188 3.52 -6.11 16.72
N TYR A 189 3.40 -5.54 17.91
CA TYR A 189 4.56 -5.10 18.67
C TYR A 189 5.26 -6.35 19.18
N ASP A 190 6.19 -6.90 18.41
CA ASP A 190 7.03 -7.97 18.92
C ASP A 190 8.14 -7.34 19.78
N PHE A 191 7.80 -7.10 21.05
CA PHE A 191 8.79 -7.03 22.10
C PHE A 191 9.20 -8.45 22.44
N ASP A 192 9.83 -9.15 21.50
CA ASP A 192 10.75 -10.19 21.93
C ASP A 192 11.79 -9.44 22.77
N THR A 193 11.63 -9.46 24.09
CA THR A 193 12.73 -9.11 24.98
C THR A 193 13.84 -10.07 24.59
N TYR A 194 14.84 -9.58 23.87
CA TYR A 194 16.01 -10.36 23.51
C TYR A 194 16.69 -10.76 24.82
N THR A 195 16.31 -11.92 25.34
CA THR A 195 16.99 -12.53 26.46
C THR A 195 18.08 -13.44 25.90
N GLU A 196 19.17 -13.64 26.66
CA GLU A 196 20.28 -14.53 26.27
C GLU A 196 19.79 -15.91 25.80
N ALA A 197 18.61 -16.36 26.25
CA ALA A 197 17.99 -17.63 25.89
C ALA A 197 17.63 -17.78 24.39
N THR A 198 17.42 -16.68 23.66
CA THR A 198 16.88 -16.69 22.28
C THR A 198 17.92 -17.11 21.22
N TYR A 199 19.21 -16.95 21.52
CA TYR A 199 20.31 -17.20 20.56
C TYR A 199 21.14 -18.46 20.83
N GLY A 200 20.85 -19.20 21.91
CA GLY A 200 21.53 -20.47 22.23
C GLY A 200 23.05 -20.45 21.98
N ASP A 201 23.56 -21.51 21.34
CA ASP A 201 24.98 -21.79 21.07
C ASP A 201 25.71 -20.74 20.19
N GLN A 202 25.02 -19.74 19.62
CA GLN A 202 25.66 -18.67 18.83
C GLN A 202 26.35 -17.60 19.68
N TRP A 203 26.02 -17.52 20.98
CA TRP A 203 26.66 -16.56 21.88
C TRP A 203 28.12 -16.89 22.18
N ASP A 204 28.55 -18.14 21.99
CA ASP A 204 29.92 -18.59 22.30
C ASP A 204 31.00 -17.90 21.45
N PHE A 205 30.61 -17.21 20.38
CA PHE A 205 31.49 -16.39 19.56
C PHE A 205 31.70 -14.97 20.10
N PHE A 206 30.89 -14.53 21.06
CA PHE A 206 30.94 -13.18 21.64
C PHE A 206 31.35 -13.24 23.11
N ASN A 207 32.26 -12.36 23.52
CA ASN A 207 32.64 -12.19 24.92
C ASN A 207 31.56 -11.42 25.70
N ALA A 208 31.60 -11.47 27.03
CA ALA A 208 30.56 -10.88 27.89
C ALA A 208 30.30 -9.39 27.63
N ASP A 209 31.33 -8.62 27.29
CA ASP A 209 31.19 -7.18 26.98
C ASP A 209 30.53 -6.98 25.61
N GLU A 210 30.85 -7.81 24.61
CA GLU A 210 30.18 -7.81 23.30
C GLU A 210 28.71 -8.18 23.42
N ARG A 211 28.38 -9.20 24.22
CA ARG A 211 26.98 -9.59 24.49
C ARG A 211 26.22 -8.46 25.16
N GLN A 212 26.80 -7.83 26.18
CA GLN A 212 26.18 -6.71 26.87
C GLN A 212 26.03 -5.48 25.96
N ASN A 213 26.98 -5.22 25.06
CA ASN A 213 26.86 -4.14 24.09
C ASN A 213 25.77 -4.40 23.05
N ILE A 214 25.58 -5.65 22.62
CA ILE A 214 24.49 -6.04 21.72
C ILE A 214 23.14 -5.88 22.42
N LEU A 215 23.01 -6.38 23.66
CA LEU A 215 21.79 -6.21 24.47
C LEU A 215 21.50 -4.74 24.76
N ASN A 216 22.51 -3.94 25.11
CA ASN A 216 22.35 -2.50 25.32
C ASN A 216 22.01 -1.78 24.03
N PHE A 217 22.61 -2.15 22.88
CA PHE A 217 22.22 -1.61 21.59
C PHE A 217 20.74 -1.88 21.29
N TYR A 218 20.24 -3.05 21.63
CA TYR A 218 18.83 -3.40 21.43
C TYR A 218 17.89 -2.75 22.45
N ASN A 219 18.32 -2.57 23.70
CA ASN A 219 17.55 -1.94 24.77
C ASN A 219 17.56 -0.40 24.71
N ASP A 220 18.65 0.22 24.27
CA ASP A 220 18.82 1.69 24.23
C ASP A 220 18.26 2.34 22.96
N ASN A 221 18.01 1.56 21.90
CA ASN A 221 17.59 2.12 20.60
C ASN A 221 16.08 2.01 20.29
N ASP A 222 15.23 1.60 21.25
CA ASP A 222 13.76 1.47 21.03
C ASP A 222 13.40 0.77 19.69
N ILE A 223 14.26 -0.14 19.22
CA ILE A 223 14.21 -0.63 17.82
C ILE A 223 12.97 -1.51 17.59
N TYR A 224 12.38 -2.01 18.67
CA TYR A 224 11.28 -2.97 18.64
C TYR A 224 9.89 -2.34 18.57
N GLU A 225 9.74 -1.03 18.77
CA GLU A 225 8.44 -0.37 18.59
C GLU A 225 7.99 -0.27 17.11
N ARG A 226 8.81 -0.71 16.15
CA ARG A 226 8.79 -0.18 14.78
C ARG A 226 8.32 -1.11 13.67
N ASN A 227 7.69 -2.23 14.03
CA ASN A 227 7.11 -3.10 13.00
C ASN A 227 5.62 -2.83 12.76
N VAL A 228 4.89 -2.19 13.67
CA VAL A 228 3.44 -2.13 13.54
C VAL A 228 3.01 -1.08 12.51
N VAL A 229 2.31 -1.52 11.46
CA VAL A 229 1.51 -0.63 10.62
C VAL A 229 0.19 -0.38 11.35
N THR A 230 0.09 0.73 12.06
CA THR A 230 -1.11 1.05 12.85
C THR A 230 -2.38 1.13 11.98
N GLU A 231 -2.20 1.53 10.73
CA GLU A 231 -3.18 1.56 9.63
C GLU A 231 -3.70 0.17 9.30
N PHE A 232 -2.79 -0.81 9.21
CA PHE A 232 -3.17 -2.21 9.04
C PHE A 232 -3.92 -2.71 10.27
N VAL A 233 -3.47 -2.40 11.49
CA VAL A 233 -4.12 -2.83 12.73
C VAL A 233 -5.55 -2.28 12.84
N GLU A 234 -5.78 -1.00 12.56
CA GLU A 234 -7.14 -0.44 12.57
C GLU A 234 -8.01 -1.03 11.45
N GLY A 235 -7.42 -1.29 10.27
CA GLY A 235 -8.12 -1.88 9.13
C GLY A 235 -8.52 -3.33 9.36
N ILE A 236 -7.61 -4.18 9.83
CA ILE A 236 -7.84 -5.61 10.02
C ILE A 236 -8.87 -5.87 11.14
N GLN A 237 -9.03 -4.94 12.09
CA GLN A 237 -10.12 -4.96 13.08
C GLN A 237 -11.53 -4.89 12.45
N LYS A 238 -11.65 -4.50 11.18
CA LYS A 238 -12.93 -4.52 10.43
C LYS A 238 -13.24 -5.89 9.83
N PHE A 239 -12.24 -6.75 9.70
CA PHE A 239 -12.35 -8.10 9.16
C PHE A 239 -12.71 -9.08 10.26
N LYS A 240 -13.42 -10.14 9.88
CA LYS A 240 -13.72 -11.27 10.74
C LYS A 240 -12.99 -12.50 10.22
N ASP A 241 -12.49 -13.32 11.14
CA ASP A 241 -11.84 -14.55 10.73
C ASP A 241 -12.80 -15.56 10.08
N ARG A 242 -12.29 -16.33 9.12
CA ARG A 242 -13.02 -17.42 8.48
C ARG A 242 -13.10 -18.70 9.32
N GLN A 243 -12.36 -18.75 10.43
CA GLN A 243 -12.18 -19.95 11.26
C GLN A 243 -11.54 -21.10 10.46
N GLU A 244 -10.61 -20.76 9.59
CA GLU A 244 -9.90 -21.67 8.69
C GLU A 244 -8.49 -22.01 9.21
N THR A 245 -7.80 -22.90 8.51
CA THR A 245 -6.43 -23.34 8.85
C THR A 245 -5.49 -23.02 7.70
N ILE A 246 -4.18 -23.14 7.95
CA ILE A 246 -3.08 -22.76 7.04
C ILE A 246 -3.13 -23.36 5.63
N ASN A 247 -3.94 -24.41 5.40
CA ASN A 247 -4.09 -25.10 4.12
C ASN A 247 -5.34 -24.69 3.33
N SER A 248 -6.06 -23.63 3.72
CA SER A 248 -7.21 -23.18 2.94
C SER A 248 -6.80 -22.53 1.63
N SER A 249 -7.71 -22.55 0.65
CA SER A 249 -7.50 -21.87 -0.64
C SER A 249 -7.41 -20.37 -0.42
N LEU A 250 -6.44 -19.73 -1.08
CA LEU A 250 -6.30 -18.27 -1.10
C LEU A 250 -7.62 -17.63 -1.55
N ASP A 251 -8.26 -16.85 -0.68
CA ASP A 251 -9.49 -16.15 -1.04
C ASP A 251 -9.54 -14.76 -0.38
N VAL A 252 -9.10 -13.74 -1.12
CA VAL A 252 -9.03 -12.36 -0.63
C VAL A 252 -10.39 -11.95 -0.06
N GLN A 253 -10.40 -11.56 1.22
CA GLN A 253 -11.57 -11.02 1.91
C GLN A 253 -11.81 -9.56 1.58
N GLY A 254 -10.73 -8.83 1.29
CA GLY A 254 -10.78 -7.42 1.03
C GLY A 254 -9.41 -6.79 1.06
N VAL A 255 -9.40 -5.46 1.14
CA VAL A 255 -8.19 -4.66 1.10
C VAL A 255 -8.10 -3.65 2.22
N ILE A 256 -6.87 -3.32 2.60
CA ILE A 256 -6.52 -2.21 3.49
C ILE A 256 -5.48 -1.35 2.77
N ILE A 257 -5.71 -0.05 2.68
CA ILE A 257 -4.82 0.92 2.04
C ILE A 257 -4.24 1.81 3.12
N ALA A 258 -2.94 1.79 3.30
CA ALA A 258 -2.21 2.54 4.30
C ALA A 258 -1.29 3.59 3.64
N PRO A 259 -1.35 4.87 4.05
CA PRO A 259 -0.34 5.87 3.66
C PRO A 259 1.08 5.47 4.09
N SER A 260 2.10 6.13 3.52
CA SER A 260 3.48 5.79 3.82
C SER A 260 3.87 6.12 5.27
N PRO A 261 4.77 5.35 5.89
CA PRO A 261 5.32 5.68 7.21
C PRO A 261 5.96 7.08 7.29
N ASN A 262 6.62 7.54 6.23
CA ASN A 262 7.27 8.84 6.21
C ASN A 262 6.26 10.01 6.30
N SER A 263 5.04 9.85 5.75
CA SER A 263 3.95 10.83 5.92
C SER A 263 3.54 11.07 7.39
N LYS A 264 3.98 10.21 8.31
CA LYS A 264 3.73 10.29 9.76
C LYS A 264 4.97 10.73 10.55
N GLY A 265 6.08 11.02 9.88
CA GLY A 265 7.35 11.36 10.51
C GLY A 265 8.07 10.16 11.12
N LEU A 266 7.75 8.93 10.67
CA LEU A 266 8.46 7.74 11.12
C LEU A 266 9.77 7.59 10.35
N GLU A 267 10.88 7.77 11.08
CA GLU A 267 12.25 7.73 10.53
C GLU A 267 12.71 6.31 10.16
N SER A 268 12.14 5.28 10.80
CA SER A 268 12.51 3.89 10.58
C SER A 268 11.25 3.03 10.57
N TYR A 269 10.95 2.49 9.39
CA TYR A 269 10.02 1.40 9.24
C TYR A 269 10.85 0.17 8.89
N LEU A 270 10.79 -0.86 9.73
CA LEU A 270 11.55 -2.09 9.46
C LEU A 270 11.08 -2.65 8.12
N SER A 271 12.04 -2.79 7.22
CA SER A 271 11.78 -3.10 5.83
C SER A 271 10.98 -4.40 5.75
N LEU A 272 9.72 -4.33 5.34
CA LEU A 272 8.96 -5.50 4.91
C LEU A 272 9.65 -6.06 3.66
N GLY A 273 10.74 -6.81 3.84
CA GLY A 273 11.58 -7.31 2.75
C GLY A 273 12.23 -6.23 1.87
N GLY A 274 12.57 -5.04 2.42
CA GLY A 274 13.19 -3.96 1.64
C GLY A 274 12.25 -2.82 1.20
N ILE A 275 10.99 -2.82 1.62
CA ILE A 275 10.02 -1.73 1.34
C ILE A 275 10.50 -0.40 1.95
N SER A 276 10.47 0.67 1.16
CA SER A 276 10.81 2.04 1.58
C SER A 276 9.74 2.63 2.50
N LYS A 277 10.15 3.53 3.39
CA LYS A 277 9.24 4.31 4.25
C LYS A 277 8.35 5.30 3.49
N ASP A 278 8.59 5.51 2.20
CA ASP A 278 7.84 6.45 1.35
C ASP A 278 6.76 5.76 0.51
N TYR A 279 6.50 4.47 0.77
CA TYR A 279 5.52 3.72 -0.02
C TYR A 279 4.14 3.67 0.63
N ILE A 280 3.11 3.96 -0.16
CA ILE A 280 1.72 3.64 0.13
C ILE A 280 1.56 2.12 0.01
N LEU A 281 0.95 1.49 1.01
CA LEU A 281 0.80 0.03 1.07
C LEU A 281 -0.65 -0.37 0.85
N VAL A 282 -0.88 -1.29 -0.07
CA VAL A 282 -2.18 -1.94 -0.28
C VAL A 282 -2.06 -3.40 0.13
N PHE A 283 -2.73 -3.75 1.22
CA PHE A 283 -2.81 -5.10 1.72
C PHE A 283 -4.05 -5.78 1.14
N ASN A 284 -3.88 -6.82 0.33
CA ASN A 284 -4.91 -7.79 0.02
C ASN A 284 -4.94 -8.80 1.17
N VAL A 285 -6.06 -8.93 1.85
CA VAL A 285 -6.15 -9.57 3.16
C VAL A 285 -7.07 -10.78 3.11
N ASP A 286 -6.64 -11.88 3.72
CA ASP A 286 -7.50 -13.00 4.07
C ASP A 286 -7.17 -13.48 5.50
N LEU A 287 -8.03 -13.06 6.44
CA LEU A 287 -7.91 -13.39 7.86
C LEU A 287 -8.47 -14.79 8.14
N LEU A 288 -7.59 -15.76 8.29
CA LEU A 288 -7.98 -17.17 8.40
C LEU A 288 -8.51 -17.53 9.79
N SER A 289 -7.75 -17.21 10.83
CA SER A 289 -8.14 -17.51 12.21
C SER A 289 -7.57 -16.53 13.20
N ILE A 290 -8.28 -16.36 14.33
CA ILE A 290 -7.79 -15.60 15.48
C ILE A 290 -7.67 -16.53 16.69
N THR A 291 -6.51 -16.52 17.33
CA THR A 291 -6.30 -17.11 18.66
C THR A 291 -6.34 -15.99 19.69
N LYS A 292 -7.46 -15.91 20.42
CA LYS A 292 -7.63 -14.92 21.50
C LYS A 292 -6.55 -15.12 22.56
N VAL A 293 -5.81 -14.05 22.87
CA VAL A 293 -4.87 -14.05 23.98
C VAL A 293 -5.67 -13.71 25.24
N GLU A 294 -5.90 -14.69 26.10
CA GLU A 294 -6.50 -14.45 27.40
C GLU A 294 -5.57 -13.53 28.20
N ASN A 295 -6.02 -12.31 28.49
CA ASN A 295 -5.30 -11.43 29.42
C ASN A 295 -5.20 -12.16 30.77
N PRO A 296 -3.98 -12.36 31.33
CA PRO A 296 -3.80 -12.99 32.62
C PRO A 296 -4.45 -12.20 33.77
#